data_AF-A0A0K9YTI5-F1
#
_entry.id   AF-A0A0K9YTI5-F1
#
_cell.length_a   1.000
_cell.length_b   1.000
_cell.length_c   1.000
_cell.angle_alpha   90.00
_cell.angle_beta   90.00
_cell.angle_gamma   90.00
#
_symmetry.space_group_name_H-M   'P 1'
#
loop_
_entity.id
_entity.type
_entity.pdbx_description
1 polymer ?
#
loop_
_entity_poly.entity_id
_entity_poly.type
_entity_poly.pdbx_seq_one_letter_code
_entity_poly.pdbx_strand_id
1 'polypeptide(L)'
;MSVLSALFLACTLFIGTVKASWAYMFVVNNGSIYVISEEHVDPKQIGSKIGKVTSYSDQEGTYSGNFSNRYPKGTEYFEIIGLERKDAIAVKEKEGVYIKAAYEGEYAGDRNGWSDFYPYVVFGALIVFITMYFLKKRMIR
;
A
#
# COMPACT_ATOMS: atom_id res chain seq x y z
N MET A 1 -3.84 32.45 -41.59
CA MET A 1 -3.82 31.32 -40.62
C MET A 1 -4.51 30.15 -41.31
N SER A 2 -3.76 29.11 -41.65
CA SER A 2 -4.24 28.02 -42.51
C SER A 2 -5.27 27.15 -41.77
N VAL A 3 -6.26 26.66 -42.50
CA VAL A 3 -7.28 25.70 -42.02
C VAL A 3 -6.65 24.46 -41.38
N LEU A 4 -5.42 24.12 -41.80
CA LEU A 4 -4.58 23.06 -41.25
C LEU A 4 -4.18 23.30 -39.78
N SER A 5 -3.97 24.56 -39.37
CA SER A 5 -3.66 24.91 -37.97
C SER A 5 -4.88 24.82 -37.05
N ALA A 6 -6.08 25.04 -37.57
CA ALA A 6 -7.33 24.89 -36.81
C ALA A 6 -7.66 23.40 -36.55
N LEU A 7 -7.31 22.52 -37.49
CA LEU A 7 -7.51 21.07 -37.37
C LEU A 7 -6.62 20.44 -36.29
N PHE A 8 -5.39 20.91 -36.14
CA PHE A 8 -4.47 20.43 -35.10
C PHE A 8 -4.90 20.84 -33.68
N LEU A 9 -5.53 22.02 -33.53
CA LEU A 9 -6.03 22.49 -32.24
C LEU A 9 -7.34 21.78 -31.83
N ALA A 10 -8.13 21.29 -32.79
CA ALA A 10 -9.36 20.55 -32.52
C ALA A 10 -9.10 19.12 -31.99
N CYS A 11 -7.99 18.49 -32.38
CA CYS A 11 -7.65 17.14 -31.93
C CYS A 11 -7.19 17.06 -30.47
N THR A 12 -6.72 18.15 -29.85
CA THR A 12 -6.29 18.13 -28.43
C THR A 12 -7.45 18.28 -27.44
N LEU A 13 -8.64 18.69 -27.91
CA LEU A 13 -9.83 18.89 -27.06
C LEU A 13 -10.57 17.59 -26.71
N PHE A 14 -10.13 16.43 -27.22
CA PHE A 14 -10.76 15.12 -26.99
C PHE A 14 -9.92 14.13 -26.19
N ILE A 15 -8.86 14.57 -25.50
CA ILE A 15 -8.13 13.69 -24.57
C ILE A 15 -8.90 13.65 -23.25
N GLY A 16 -10.00 12.89 -23.22
CA GLY A 16 -10.65 12.52 -21.97
C GLY A 16 -9.75 11.57 -21.18
N THR A 17 -9.60 11.81 -19.87
CA THR A 17 -8.92 10.86 -18.99
C THR A 17 -9.88 9.70 -18.69
N VAL A 18 -9.61 8.51 -19.24
CA VAL A 18 -10.35 7.31 -18.85
C VAL A 18 -9.81 6.87 -17.50
N LYS A 19 -10.63 6.98 -16.45
CA LYS A 19 -10.31 6.46 -15.12
C LYS A 19 -10.88 5.05 -14.99
N ALA A 20 -10.02 4.08 -14.73
CA ALA A 20 -10.42 2.74 -14.36
C ALA A 20 -10.80 2.70 -12.87
N SER A 21 -11.73 1.83 -12.50
CA SER A 21 -12.25 1.68 -11.14
C SER A 21 -12.18 0.22 -10.72
N TRP A 22 -11.71 -0.02 -9.50
CA TRP A 22 -11.63 -1.36 -8.92
C TRP A 22 -12.95 -2.12 -8.98
N ALA A 23 -12.90 -3.40 -9.39
CA ALA A 23 -14.06 -4.29 -9.42
C ALA A 23 -14.53 -4.74 -8.03
N TYR A 24 -13.63 -4.74 -7.04
CA TYR A 24 -13.90 -5.14 -5.66
C TYR A 24 -12.95 -4.42 -4.70
N MET A 25 -13.36 -4.34 -3.42
CA MET A 25 -12.55 -3.76 -2.36
C MET A 25 -11.65 -4.83 -1.74
N PHE A 26 -10.38 -4.52 -1.52
CA PHE A 26 -9.42 -5.47 -0.99
C PHE A 26 -8.29 -4.82 -0.18
N VAL A 27 -7.60 -5.68 0.55
CA VAL A 27 -6.31 -5.39 1.18
C VAL A 27 -5.28 -6.41 0.70
N VAL A 28 -4.03 -6.01 0.70
CA VAL A 28 -2.89 -6.88 0.45
C VAL A 28 -2.16 -7.05 1.77
N ASN A 29 -1.79 -8.29 2.08
CA ASN A 29 -0.92 -8.59 3.19
C ASN A 29 0.17 -9.59 2.75
N ASN A 30 1.43 -9.18 2.84
CA ASN A 30 2.60 -10.00 2.50
C ASN A 30 2.52 -10.67 1.11
N GLY A 31 2.04 -9.92 0.11
CA GLY A 31 1.88 -10.42 -1.26
C GLY A 31 0.63 -11.25 -1.52
N SER A 32 -0.26 -11.43 -0.55
CA SER A 32 -1.55 -12.08 -0.74
C SER A 32 -2.68 -11.05 -0.83
N ILE A 33 -3.63 -11.25 -1.74
CA ILE A 33 -4.83 -10.42 -1.89
C ILE A 33 -5.96 -10.97 -1.02
N TYR A 34 -6.65 -10.07 -0.31
CA TYR A 34 -7.80 -10.39 0.52
C TYR A 34 -8.97 -9.48 0.19
N VAL A 35 -10.04 -10.04 -0.35
CA VAL A 35 -11.24 -9.29 -0.74
C VAL A 35 -12.12 -9.05 0.49
N ILE A 36 -12.54 -7.79 0.66
CA ILE A 36 -13.35 -7.37 1.80
C ILE A 36 -14.77 -7.91 1.62
N SER A 37 -15.24 -8.64 2.63
CA SER A 37 -16.63 -9.09 2.71
C SER A 37 -17.49 -8.11 3.51
N GLU A 38 -18.79 -8.38 3.63
CA GLU A 38 -19.70 -7.66 4.54
C GLU A 38 -19.77 -8.31 5.93
N GLU A 39 -19.04 -9.41 6.16
CA GLU A 39 -19.09 -10.18 7.40
C GLU A 39 -18.22 -9.54 8.49
N HIS A 40 -18.84 -9.24 9.64
CA HIS A 40 -18.12 -8.81 10.83
C HIS A 40 -17.52 -10.01 11.57
N VAL A 41 -16.32 -9.83 12.13
CA VAL A 41 -15.66 -10.83 12.99
C VAL A 41 -15.90 -10.46 14.45
N ASP A 42 -16.31 -11.43 15.27
CA ASP A 42 -16.48 -11.22 16.72
C ASP A 42 -15.12 -10.82 17.32
N PRO A 43 -15.04 -9.72 18.12
CA PRO A 43 -13.81 -9.33 18.82
C PRO A 43 -13.14 -10.46 19.61
N LYS A 44 -13.90 -11.44 20.11
CA LYS A 44 -13.38 -12.62 20.83
C LYS A 44 -12.63 -13.60 19.93
N GLN A 45 -12.82 -13.52 18.62
CA GLN A 45 -12.14 -14.35 17.62
C GLN A 45 -10.92 -13.66 17.02
N ILE A 46 -10.55 -12.46 17.48
CA ILE A 46 -9.39 -11.73 16.97
C ILE A 46 -8.11 -12.28 17.60
N GLY A 47 -7.21 -12.75 16.74
CA GLY A 47 -5.91 -13.27 17.11
C GLY A 47 -4.80 -12.22 17.07
N SER A 48 -3.58 -12.67 16.77
CA SER A 48 -2.40 -11.82 16.74
C SER A 48 -2.47 -10.79 15.60
N LYS A 49 -1.88 -9.62 15.82
CA LYS A 49 -1.65 -8.65 14.74
C LYS A 49 -0.63 -9.20 13.75
N ILE A 50 -0.98 -9.20 12.47
CA ILE A 50 -0.15 -9.77 11.38
C ILE A 50 0.32 -8.73 10.36
N GLY A 51 -0.18 -7.50 10.45
CA GLY A 51 0.22 -6.47 9.51
C GLY A 51 -0.56 -5.18 9.70
N LYS A 52 -0.34 -4.27 8.74
CA LYS A 52 -1.12 -3.05 8.57
C LYS A 52 -0.99 -2.55 7.13
N VAL A 53 -1.91 -1.69 6.71
CA VAL A 53 -1.83 -0.97 5.44
C VAL A 53 -0.57 -0.09 5.43
N THR A 54 0.28 -0.24 4.42
CA THR A 54 1.47 0.59 4.20
C THR A 54 1.25 1.63 3.10
N SER A 55 0.33 1.35 2.15
CA SER A 55 0.00 2.20 1.02
C SER A 55 -1.51 2.15 0.71
N TYR A 56 -2.09 3.28 0.33
CA TYR A 56 -3.51 3.40 -0.03
C TYR A 56 -3.68 4.16 -1.35
N SER A 57 -4.59 3.69 -2.19
CA SER A 57 -5.07 4.39 -3.39
C SER A 57 -6.40 3.81 -3.86
N ASP A 58 -7.38 4.68 -4.09
CA ASP A 58 -8.65 4.31 -4.72
C ASP A 58 -8.57 4.28 -6.26
N GLN A 59 -7.44 4.73 -6.83
CA GLN A 59 -7.16 4.63 -8.26
C GLN A 59 -6.71 3.22 -8.59
N GLU A 60 -7.25 2.68 -9.68
CA GLU A 60 -6.87 1.35 -10.15
C GLU A 60 -5.43 1.32 -10.67
N GLY A 61 -4.69 0.29 -10.27
CA GLY A 61 -3.28 0.12 -10.65
C GLY A 61 -2.55 -0.90 -9.77
N THR A 62 -1.26 -1.08 -10.02
CA THR A 62 -0.43 -2.00 -9.23
C THR A 62 0.41 -1.21 -8.22
N TYR A 63 0.28 -1.55 -6.94
CA TYR A 63 0.97 -0.88 -5.85
C TYR A 63 1.89 -1.86 -5.12
N SER A 64 2.74 -1.35 -4.23
CA SER A 64 3.64 -2.19 -3.43
C SER A 64 3.32 -2.19 -1.94
N GLY A 65 3.83 -3.20 -1.25
CA GLY A 65 3.63 -3.42 0.17
C GLY A 65 2.23 -3.97 0.50
N ASN A 66 1.84 -3.76 1.74
CA ASN A 66 0.49 -4.04 2.21
C ASN A 66 -0.47 -2.92 1.73
N PHE A 67 -0.81 -2.99 0.45
CA PHE A 67 -1.71 -2.06 -0.22
C PHE A 67 -3.17 -2.22 0.22
N SER A 68 -3.96 -1.14 0.16
CA SER A 68 -5.42 -1.21 0.18
C SER A 68 -6.03 -0.19 -0.77
N ASN A 69 -7.14 -0.58 -1.41
CA ASN A 69 -7.96 0.34 -2.20
C ASN A 69 -9.16 0.93 -1.43
N ARG A 70 -9.32 0.55 -0.15
CA ARG A 70 -10.43 0.99 0.71
C ARG A 70 -9.97 1.63 2.01
N TYR A 71 -8.92 1.09 2.63
CA TYR A 71 -8.53 1.46 3.98
C TYR A 71 -7.27 2.35 4.01
N PRO A 72 -7.24 3.38 4.88
CA PRO A 72 -6.11 4.28 4.97
C PRO A 72 -4.85 3.59 5.52
N LYS A 73 -3.70 4.21 5.26
CA LYS A 73 -2.41 3.78 5.82
C LYS A 73 -2.49 3.67 7.35
N GLY A 74 -1.99 2.56 7.88
CA GLY A 74 -2.00 2.27 9.31
C GLY A 74 -3.12 1.34 9.77
N THR A 75 -4.17 1.13 8.96
CA THR A 75 -5.23 0.15 9.28
C THR A 75 -4.62 -1.24 9.52
N GLU A 76 -4.96 -1.86 10.65
CA GLU A 76 -4.31 -3.06 11.15
C GLU A 76 -5.00 -4.34 10.67
N TYR A 77 -4.20 -5.39 10.48
CA TYR A 77 -4.66 -6.72 10.11
C TYR A 77 -4.39 -7.71 11.24
N PHE A 78 -5.31 -8.64 11.45
CA PHE A 78 -5.26 -9.64 12.51
C PHE A 78 -5.58 -11.03 11.97
N GLU A 79 -5.05 -12.05 12.64
CA GLU A 79 -5.54 -13.41 12.50
C GLU A 79 -6.98 -13.54 13.02
N ILE A 80 -7.71 -14.50 12.47
CA ILE A 80 -8.98 -14.97 13.00
C ILE A 80 -8.72 -16.32 13.68
N ILE A 81 -9.02 -16.43 14.97
CA ILE A 81 -8.78 -17.66 15.74
C ILE A 81 -9.56 -18.81 15.10
N GLY A 82 -8.85 -19.89 14.79
CA GLY A 82 -9.43 -21.09 14.17
C GLY A 82 -9.52 -21.05 12.63
N LEU A 83 -9.04 -20.00 11.97
CA LEU A 83 -8.88 -19.94 10.52
C LEU A 83 -7.42 -19.81 10.12
N GLU A 84 -7.03 -20.40 9.00
CA GLU A 84 -5.72 -20.15 8.43
C GLU A 84 -5.71 -18.80 7.70
N ARG A 85 -4.53 -18.17 7.62
CA ARG A 85 -4.38 -16.93 6.84
C ARG A 85 -4.71 -17.12 5.35
N LYS A 86 -4.64 -18.34 4.82
CA LYS A 86 -5.04 -18.64 3.44
C LYS A 86 -6.55 -18.79 3.25
N ASP A 87 -7.32 -18.70 4.33
CA ASP A 87 -8.78 -18.66 4.26
C ASP A 87 -9.25 -17.21 4.40
N ALA A 88 -8.89 -16.56 5.51
CA ALA A 88 -9.30 -15.19 5.79
C ALA A 88 -8.43 -14.50 6.85
N ILE A 89 -8.48 -13.17 6.85
CA ILE A 89 -7.94 -12.30 7.90
C ILE A 89 -9.00 -11.31 8.38
N ALA A 90 -8.78 -10.71 9.54
CA ALA A 90 -9.59 -9.61 10.04
C ALA A 90 -8.91 -8.26 9.78
N VAL A 91 -9.68 -7.29 9.27
CA VAL A 91 -9.26 -5.90 9.06
C VAL A 91 -9.96 -5.01 10.08
N LYS A 92 -9.22 -4.18 10.82
CA LYS A 92 -9.77 -3.29 11.84
C LYS A 92 -10.32 -2.01 11.22
N GLU A 93 -11.63 -1.86 11.20
CA GLU A 93 -12.29 -0.63 10.71
C GLU A 93 -12.26 0.49 11.75
N LYS A 94 -12.55 0.15 13.00
CA LYS A 94 -12.52 1.04 14.17
C LYS A 94 -12.33 0.21 15.43
N GLU A 95 -12.21 0.87 16.57
CA GLU A 95 -12.03 0.17 17.84
C GLU A 95 -13.17 -0.82 18.09
N GLY A 96 -12.81 -2.09 18.34
CA GLY A 96 -13.77 -3.17 18.54
C GLY A 96 -14.56 -3.62 17.31
N VAL A 97 -14.28 -3.09 16.10
CA VAL A 97 -14.99 -3.47 14.87
C VAL A 97 -14.01 -3.98 13.82
N TYR A 98 -14.22 -5.24 13.47
CA TYR A 98 -13.40 -6.00 12.55
C TYR A 98 -14.26 -6.55 11.43
N ILE A 99 -13.75 -6.48 10.22
CA ILE A 99 -14.39 -7.01 9.03
C ILE A 99 -13.53 -8.14 8.47
N LYS A 100 -14.18 -9.18 7.97
CA LYS A 100 -13.50 -10.33 7.39
C LYS A 100 -13.08 -10.01 5.96
N ALA A 101 -11.85 -10.37 5.63
CA ALA A 101 -11.31 -10.31 4.28
C ALA A 101 -10.88 -11.71 3.85
N ALA A 102 -11.47 -12.22 2.78
CA ALA A 102 -11.25 -13.58 2.28
C ALA A 102 -10.06 -13.63 1.32
N TYR A 103 -9.22 -14.65 1.44
CA TYR A 103 -8.05 -14.82 0.57
C TYR A 103 -8.49 -15.14 -0.87
N GLU A 104 -7.89 -14.43 -1.84
CA GLU A 104 -8.19 -14.59 -3.28
C GLU A 104 -6.94 -14.85 -4.13
N GLY A 105 -5.80 -15.14 -3.51
CA GLY A 105 -4.57 -15.51 -4.20
C GLY A 105 -3.37 -14.60 -3.93
N GLU A 106 -2.37 -14.70 -4.81
CA GLU A 106 -1.20 -13.82 -4.79
C GLU A 106 -1.50 -12.50 -5.50
N TYR A 107 -1.07 -11.40 -4.90
CA TYR A 107 -1.13 -10.07 -5.46
C TYR A 107 0.04 -9.85 -6.43
N ALA A 108 -0.24 -9.29 -7.60
CA ALA A 108 0.77 -9.08 -8.64
C ALA A 108 1.76 -7.94 -8.34
N GLY A 109 1.52 -7.13 -7.31
CA GLY A 109 2.39 -6.03 -6.91
C GLY A 109 3.60 -6.46 -6.10
N ASP A 110 4.61 -5.59 -6.03
CA ASP A 110 5.82 -5.83 -5.23
C ASP A 110 5.48 -5.91 -3.73
N ARG A 111 6.06 -6.88 -3.03
CA ARG A 111 5.85 -7.06 -1.58
C ARG A 111 6.52 -5.97 -0.75
N ASN A 112 7.57 -5.34 -1.26
CA ASN A 112 8.37 -4.38 -0.54
C ASN A 112 7.96 -2.95 -0.90
N GLY A 113 7.66 -2.15 0.13
CA GLY A 113 7.37 -0.73 -0.01
C GLY A 113 8.63 0.12 0.11
N TRP A 114 8.56 1.37 -0.38
CA TRP A 114 9.60 2.39 -0.13
C TRP A 114 9.89 2.61 1.38
N SER A 115 8.89 2.35 2.24
CA SER A 115 9.04 2.41 3.69
C SER A 115 10.07 1.42 4.24
N ASP A 116 10.27 0.29 3.56
CA ASP A 116 11.11 -0.79 4.05
C ASP A 116 12.59 -0.46 3.87
N PHE A 117 12.91 0.37 2.87
CA PHE A 117 14.28 0.80 2.56
C PHE A 117 14.71 2.09 3.29
N TYR A 118 13.74 2.93 3.70
CA TYR A 118 13.98 4.21 4.36
C TYR A 118 14.98 4.17 5.54
N PRO A 119 14.91 3.22 6.50
CA PRO A 119 15.84 3.21 7.63
C PRO A 119 17.30 3.00 7.21
N TYR A 120 17.54 2.18 6.18
CA TYR A 120 18.89 1.93 5.68
C TYR A 120 19.47 3.15 4.96
N VAL A 121 18.63 3.89 4.23
CA VAL A 121 19.04 5.15 3.57
C VAL A 121 19.44 6.19 4.63
N VAL A 122 18.63 6.36 5.69
CA VAL A 122 18.96 7.28 6.79
C VAL A 122 20.24 6.87 7.51
N PHE A 123 20.39 5.59 7.83
CA PHE A 123 21.58 5.07 8.48
C PHE A 123 22.85 5.25 7.63
N GLY A 124 22.77 4.95 6.33
CA GLY A 124 23.86 5.18 5.39
C GLY A 124 24.26 6.66 5.31
N ALA A 125 23.29 7.57 5.23
CA ALA A 125 23.55 9.01 5.25
C ALA A 125 24.24 9.45 6.55
N LEU A 126 23.79 8.97 7.71
CA LEU A 126 24.43 9.28 9.00
C LEU A 126 25.89 8.82 9.06
N ILE A 127 26.20 7.61 8.55
CA ILE A 127 27.58 7.11 8.47
C ILE A 127 28.44 8.04 7.59
N VAL A 128 27.92 8.47 6.44
CA VAL A 128 28.64 9.39 5.54
C VAL A 128 28.90 10.73 6.23
N PHE A 129 27.92 11.30 6.93
CA PHE A 129 28.11 12.55 7.68
C PHE A 129 29.16 12.40 8.80
N ILE A 130 29.12 11.31 9.55
CA ILE A 130 30.09 11.03 10.63
C ILE A 130 31.50 10.89 10.06
N THR A 131 31.68 10.11 8.99
CA THR A 131 32.99 9.94 8.35
C THR A 131 33.53 11.26 7.78
N MET A 132 32.69 12.05 7.11
CA MET A 132 33.07 13.39 6.64
C MET A 132 33.49 14.32 7.79
N TYR A 133 32.78 14.30 8.91
CA TYR A 133 33.14 15.07 10.10
C TYR A 133 34.54 14.67 10.61
N PHE A 134 34.84 13.38 10.72
CA PHE A 134 36.15 12.90 11.15
C PHE A 134 37.27 13.21 10.15
N LEU A 135 37.01 13.10 8.84
CA LEU A 135 37.97 13.45 7.80
C LEU A 135 38.32 14.95 7.84
N LYS A 136 37.30 15.81 7.95
CA LYS A 136 37.49 17.27 8.10
C LYS A 136 38.25 17.60 9.39
N LYS A 137 37.89 16.95 10.50
CA LYS A 137 38.60 17.13 11.78
C LYS A 137 40.07 16.70 11.70
N ARG A 138 40.39 15.67 10.90
CA ARG A 138 41.76 15.22 10.65
C ARG A 138 42.55 16.21 9.79
N MET A 139 41.90 16.92 8.86
CA MET A 139 42.56 17.92 8.00
C MET A 139 42.85 19.26 8.71
N ILE A 140 42.08 19.60 9.76
CA ILE A 140 42.23 20.87 10.51
C ILE A 140 43.27 20.74 11.64
N ARG A 141 43.73 19.52 11.93
CA ARG A 141 44.76 19.22 12.92
C ARG A 141 46.11 19.06 12.25
#